data_AF-A0A958T7X0-F1
#
_entry.id   AF-A0A958T7X0-F1
#
_cell.length_a   1.000
_cell.length_b   1.000
_cell.length_c   1.000
_cell.angle_alpha   90.00
_cell.angle_beta   90.00
_cell.angle_gamma   90.00
#
_symmetry.space_group_name_H-M   'P 1'
#
loop_
_entity.id
_entity.type
_entity.pdbx_description
1 polymer ?
#
loop_
_entity_poly.entity_id
_entity_poly.type
_entity_poly.pdbx_seq_one_letter_code
_entity_poly.pdbx_strand_id
1 'polypeptide(L)'
;MKHFILSLTALCFLTFKVQSQEIELFQQFNGRYNYLAIGNTLNSQENNGNTFCETLEASSAVLTMPSGSTIISAYLYWAGSGPGDFDVTLNGIDFTADNTYWVDYEDTLNGTLPYFSCYKDITDFIVSNGSITYELSNLDISNALATNPGYCNN
;
A
#
# COMPACT_ATOMS: atom_id res chain seq x y z
N MET A 1 12.27 54.49 7.98
CA MET A 1 12.57 53.99 6.62
C MET A 1 13.66 52.91 6.58
N LYS A 2 14.89 53.13 7.10
CA LYS A 2 15.96 52.10 7.08
C LYS A 2 15.60 50.75 7.72
N HIS A 3 14.95 50.74 8.89
CA HIS A 3 14.52 49.50 9.55
C HIS A 3 13.39 48.77 8.80
N PHE A 4 12.51 49.53 8.14
CA PHE A 4 11.44 48.96 7.31
C PHE A 4 12.01 48.29 6.05
N ILE A 5 13.02 48.93 5.43
CA ILE A 5 13.75 48.37 4.29
C ILE A 5 14.54 47.12 4.72
N LEU A 6 15.18 47.13 5.89
CA LEU A 6 15.90 45.96 6.42
C LEU A 6 14.95 44.77 6.67
N SER A 7 13.78 45.01 7.27
CA SER A 7 12.77 43.97 7.49
C SER A 7 12.17 43.42 6.20
N LEU A 8 11.92 44.28 5.19
CA LEU A 8 11.42 43.85 3.88
C LEU A 8 12.44 43.00 3.12
N THR A 9 13.73 43.33 3.28
CA THR A 9 14.84 42.58 2.68
C THR A 9 15.01 41.22 3.37
N ALA A 10 14.89 41.15 4.70
CA ALA A 10 14.93 39.88 5.44
C ALA A 10 13.77 38.93 5.10
N LEU A 11 12.58 39.48 4.82
CA LEU A 11 11.41 38.70 4.40
C LEU A 11 11.59 38.07 2.99
N CYS A 12 12.35 38.72 2.10
CA CYS A 12 12.66 38.19 0.76
C CYS A 12 13.68 37.03 0.77
N PHE A 13 14.43 36.82 1.86
CA PHE A 13 15.37 35.70 2.01
C PHE A 13 14.76 34.48 2.70
N LEU A 14 13.46 34.51 3.07
CA LEU A 14 12.73 33.31 3.45
C LEU A 14 12.44 32.48 2.21
N THR A 15 13.41 31.67 1.78
CA THR A 15 13.19 30.65 0.77
C THR A 15 12.36 29.53 1.39
N PHE A 16 11.06 29.51 1.11
CA PHE A 16 10.24 28.34 1.36
C PHE A 16 10.75 27.20 0.46
N LYS A 17 11.21 26.10 1.06
CA LYS A 17 11.53 24.89 0.29
C LYS A 17 10.22 24.30 -0.21
N VAL A 18 9.93 24.48 -1.49
CA VAL A 18 8.86 23.75 -2.17
C VAL A 18 9.44 22.40 -2.56
N GLN A 19 8.95 21.33 -1.96
CA GLN A 19 9.24 19.96 -2.38
C GLN A 19 8.24 19.62 -3.49
N SER A 20 8.73 19.28 -4.67
CA SER A 20 7.94 18.67 -5.74
C SER A 20 8.57 17.35 -6.08
N GLN A 21 7.76 16.31 -6.16
CA GLN A 21 8.16 15.07 -6.77
C GLN A 21 7.81 15.13 -8.26
N GLU A 22 8.69 14.62 -9.11
CA GLU A 22 8.35 14.37 -10.50
C GLU A 22 7.29 13.27 -10.56
N ILE A 23 6.13 13.60 -11.10
CA ILE A 23 5.05 12.64 -11.33
C ILE A 23 5.11 12.28 -12.81
N GLU A 24 5.41 11.01 -13.08
CA GLU A 24 5.39 10.46 -14.42
C GLU A 24 4.19 9.54 -14.61
N LEU A 25 3.75 9.42 -15.86
CA LEU A 25 2.68 8.50 -16.21
C LEU A 25 3.21 7.06 -16.09
N PHE A 26 2.71 6.31 -15.10
CA PHE A 26 3.06 4.90 -14.94
C PHE A 26 2.48 4.05 -16.08
N GLN A 27 1.17 4.15 -16.32
CA GLN A 27 0.50 3.40 -17.38
C GLN A 27 -0.82 4.06 -17.80
N GLN A 28 -1.20 3.88 -19.06
CA GLN A 28 -2.44 4.41 -19.61
C GLN A 28 -3.09 3.42 -20.57
N PHE A 29 -4.37 3.15 -20.36
CA PHE A 29 -5.22 2.42 -21.31
C PHE A 29 -6.25 3.36 -21.93
N ASN A 30 -6.21 3.50 -23.26
CA ASN A 30 -7.08 4.41 -23.99
C ASN A 30 -8.21 3.66 -24.70
N GLY A 31 -9.46 4.04 -24.46
CA GLY A 31 -10.62 3.45 -25.11
C GLY A 31 -11.71 3.07 -24.12
N ARG A 32 -12.53 2.07 -24.48
CA ARG A 32 -13.63 1.58 -23.65
C ARG A 32 -13.16 0.42 -22.80
N TYR A 33 -12.58 0.74 -21.65
CA TYR A 33 -12.19 -0.24 -20.64
C TYR A 33 -13.04 -0.08 -19.40
N ASN A 34 -13.38 -1.21 -18.78
CA ASN A 34 -13.93 -1.26 -17.44
C ASN A 34 -12.82 -1.65 -16.47
N TYR A 35 -12.93 -1.22 -15.22
CA TYR A 35 -12.08 -1.67 -14.13
C TYR A 35 -12.94 -2.38 -13.07
N LEU A 36 -12.34 -3.35 -12.39
CA LEU A 36 -12.93 -4.05 -11.26
C LEU A 36 -11.84 -4.23 -10.22
N ALA A 37 -12.12 -3.82 -8.99
CA ALA A 37 -11.28 -4.09 -7.83
C ALA A 37 -12.02 -5.01 -6.88
N ILE A 38 -11.33 -6.02 -6.38
CA ILE A 38 -11.76 -6.87 -5.28
C ILE A 38 -10.65 -6.88 -4.24
N GLY A 39 -10.99 -7.22 -3.00
CA GLY A 39 -9.99 -7.31 -1.94
C GLY A 39 -10.63 -7.72 -0.62
N ASN A 40 -9.77 -8.02 0.33
CA ASN A 40 -10.14 -8.28 1.72
C ASN A 40 -8.98 -7.77 2.61
N THR A 41 -9.13 -7.91 3.92
CA THR A 41 -8.12 -7.52 4.91
C THR A 41 -7.71 -8.72 5.76
N LEU A 42 -6.45 -8.73 6.20
CA LEU A 42 -5.98 -9.66 7.23
C LEU A 42 -6.21 -9.11 8.65
N ASN A 43 -6.75 -7.90 8.81
CA ASN A 43 -7.15 -7.42 10.12
C ASN A 43 -8.45 -8.11 10.55
N SER A 44 -8.48 -8.66 11.77
CA SER A 44 -9.69 -9.30 12.32
C SER A 44 -10.80 -8.31 12.65
N GLN A 45 -10.48 -7.02 12.75
CA GLN A 45 -11.42 -5.92 12.98
C GLN A 45 -10.83 -4.59 12.45
N GLU A 46 -11.63 -3.53 12.47
CA GLU A 46 -11.22 -2.17 12.11
C GLU A 46 -10.02 -1.71 12.98
N ASN A 47 -9.16 -0.87 12.39
CA ASN A 47 -8.03 -0.30 13.13
C ASN A 47 -8.53 0.68 14.23
N ASN A 48 -7.70 0.95 15.24
CA ASN A 48 -8.00 1.76 16.44
C ASN A 48 -8.89 1.08 17.50
N GLY A 49 -9.03 -0.24 17.45
CA GLY A 49 -9.49 -1.05 18.58
C GLY A 49 -8.29 -1.72 19.26
N ASN A 50 -8.07 -1.48 20.56
CA ASN A 50 -6.96 -2.11 21.33
C ASN A 50 -7.23 -3.58 21.71
N THR A 51 -7.97 -4.28 20.87
CA THR A 51 -8.52 -5.61 21.10
C THR A 51 -7.81 -6.70 20.30
N PHE A 52 -6.89 -6.33 19.40
CA PHE A 52 -6.04 -7.24 18.64
C PHE A 52 -4.72 -6.56 18.23
N CYS A 53 -3.66 -7.35 18.05
CA CYS A 53 -2.34 -6.92 17.59
C CYS A 53 -1.69 -8.03 16.76
N GLU A 54 -2.47 -8.60 15.85
CA GLU A 54 -2.07 -9.71 14.99
C GLU A 54 -2.88 -9.70 13.70
N THR A 55 -2.33 -10.34 12.67
CA THR A 55 -3.02 -10.54 11.39
C THR A 55 -3.60 -11.95 11.32
N LEU A 56 -4.69 -12.10 10.57
CA LEU A 56 -5.17 -13.40 10.11
C LEU A 56 -4.13 -14.02 9.18
N GLU A 57 -4.00 -15.35 9.21
CA GLU A 57 -3.08 -16.10 8.34
C GLU A 57 -3.41 -15.97 6.84
N ALA A 58 -4.70 -15.81 6.52
CA ALA A 58 -5.18 -15.68 5.15
C ALA A 58 -6.52 -14.92 5.09
N SER A 59 -6.83 -14.36 3.92
CA SER A 59 -8.15 -13.82 3.60
C SER A 59 -8.49 -14.03 2.13
N SER A 60 -9.79 -14.09 1.82
CA SER A 60 -10.29 -14.40 0.48
C SER A 60 -11.23 -13.33 -0.05
N ALA A 61 -11.23 -13.14 -1.37
CA ALA A 61 -12.19 -12.31 -2.10
C ALA A 61 -12.65 -13.03 -3.38
N VAL A 62 -13.93 -12.86 -3.74
CA VAL A 62 -14.51 -13.51 -4.94
C VAL A 62 -14.39 -12.57 -6.14
N LEU A 63 -13.71 -13.02 -7.20
CA LEU A 63 -13.72 -12.33 -8.49
C LEU A 63 -14.89 -12.83 -9.34
N THR A 64 -15.80 -11.93 -9.69
CA THR A 64 -16.88 -12.21 -10.67
C THR A 64 -16.74 -11.30 -11.87
N MET A 65 -16.31 -11.85 -13.01
CA MET A 65 -16.23 -11.10 -14.27
C MET A 65 -17.44 -11.37 -15.17
N PRO A 66 -17.95 -10.37 -15.90
CA PRO A 66 -18.94 -10.60 -16.95
C PRO A 66 -18.44 -11.61 -17.99
N SER A 67 -19.34 -12.46 -18.48
CA SER A 67 -19.03 -13.39 -19.56
C SER A 67 -18.53 -12.65 -20.82
N GLY A 68 -17.50 -13.20 -21.47
CA GLY A 68 -16.87 -12.59 -22.65
C GLY A 68 -15.92 -11.43 -22.35
N SER A 69 -15.61 -11.16 -21.08
CA SER A 69 -14.58 -10.17 -20.73
C SER A 69 -13.20 -10.57 -21.25
N THR A 70 -12.45 -9.61 -21.77
CA THR A 70 -11.03 -9.76 -22.09
C THR A 70 -10.22 -9.00 -21.05
N ILE A 71 -9.36 -9.69 -20.33
CA ILE A 71 -8.45 -9.06 -19.36
C ILE A 71 -7.30 -8.43 -20.13
N ILE A 72 -7.05 -7.15 -19.86
CA ILE A 72 -5.94 -6.39 -20.44
C ILE A 72 -4.77 -6.29 -19.47
N SER A 73 -5.09 -6.17 -18.18
CA SER A 73 -4.13 -6.10 -17.09
C SER A 73 -4.80 -6.49 -15.78
N ALA A 74 -4.05 -7.12 -14.89
CA ALA A 74 -4.48 -7.37 -13.52
C ALA A 74 -3.31 -7.22 -12.54
N TYR A 75 -3.58 -6.58 -11.40
CA TYR A 75 -2.55 -6.16 -10.46
C TYR A 75 -2.92 -6.59 -9.05
N LEU A 76 -1.96 -7.19 -8.36
CA LEU A 76 -2.06 -7.50 -6.94
C LEU A 76 -1.40 -6.38 -6.14
N TYR A 77 -2.10 -5.90 -5.12
CA TYR A 77 -1.61 -4.91 -4.17
C TYR A 77 -1.75 -5.47 -2.75
N TRP A 78 -0.72 -5.28 -1.93
CA TRP A 78 -0.77 -5.54 -0.50
C TRP A 78 0.05 -4.49 0.24
N ALA A 79 -0.23 -4.31 1.52
CA ALA A 79 0.39 -3.28 2.35
C ALA A 79 0.31 -3.69 3.81
N GLY A 80 1.17 -3.11 4.64
CA GLY A 80 1.21 -3.40 6.06
C GLY A 80 2.13 -2.51 6.86
N SER A 81 2.20 -2.80 8.16
CA SER A 81 3.10 -2.16 9.11
C SER A 81 4.51 -2.74 9.03
N GLY A 82 5.51 -1.91 9.32
CA GLY A 82 6.91 -2.32 9.41
C GLY A 82 7.70 -2.10 8.12
N PRO A 83 8.95 -2.62 8.07
CA PRO A 83 9.85 -2.44 6.92
C PRO A 83 9.36 -3.14 5.64
N GLY A 84 8.48 -4.13 5.81
CA GLY A 84 7.73 -4.78 4.74
C GLY A 84 8.05 -6.24 4.52
N ASP A 85 7.05 -6.92 3.97
CA ASP A 85 7.14 -8.27 3.42
C ASP A 85 6.76 -8.20 1.94
N PHE A 86 7.69 -8.61 1.10
CA PHE A 86 7.64 -8.42 -0.36
C PHE A 86 7.22 -9.68 -1.10
N ASP A 87 6.95 -10.75 -0.36
CA ASP A 87 6.53 -12.03 -0.88
C ASP A 87 5.16 -12.39 -0.28
N VAL A 88 4.21 -12.78 -1.11
CA VAL A 88 2.90 -13.25 -0.67
C VAL A 88 2.49 -14.45 -1.48
N THR A 89 1.56 -15.25 -0.97
CA THR A 89 1.00 -16.38 -1.69
C THR A 89 -0.44 -16.09 -2.09
N LEU A 90 -0.77 -16.29 -3.36
CA LEU A 90 -2.13 -16.16 -3.88
C LEU A 90 -2.57 -17.51 -4.48
N ASN A 91 -3.58 -18.14 -3.88
CA ASN A 91 -4.07 -19.49 -4.21
C ASN A 91 -2.96 -20.55 -4.30
N GLY A 92 -1.99 -20.49 -3.37
CA GLY A 92 -0.87 -21.43 -3.31
C GLY A 92 0.27 -21.16 -4.29
N ILE A 93 0.25 -20.03 -5.01
CA ILE A 93 1.34 -19.57 -5.87
C ILE A 93 2.02 -18.37 -5.23
N ASP A 94 3.34 -18.42 -5.10
CA ASP A 94 4.13 -17.34 -4.52
C ASP A 94 4.38 -16.22 -5.52
N PHE A 95 4.25 -14.99 -5.05
CA PHE A 95 4.47 -13.77 -5.80
C PHE A 95 5.39 -12.83 -5.03
N THR A 96 6.48 -12.44 -5.67
CA THR A 96 7.36 -11.34 -5.23
C THR A 96 6.94 -10.03 -5.90
N ALA A 97 6.88 -8.94 -5.14
CA ALA A 97 6.56 -7.60 -5.62
C ALA A 97 7.48 -7.18 -6.79
N ASP A 98 6.90 -6.50 -7.79
CA ASP A 98 7.67 -5.82 -8.83
C ASP A 98 8.19 -4.46 -8.32
N ASN A 99 7.35 -3.76 -7.56
CA ASN A 99 7.66 -2.47 -6.94
C ASN A 99 7.18 -2.43 -5.49
N THR A 100 7.93 -1.69 -4.66
CA THR A 100 7.61 -1.42 -3.26
C THR A 100 7.65 0.08 -3.00
N TYR A 101 6.83 0.53 -2.05
CA TYR A 101 6.75 1.92 -1.60
C TYR A 101 6.75 1.94 -0.09
N TRP A 102 7.28 3.02 0.50
CA TRP A 102 7.32 3.20 1.94
C TRP A 102 6.82 4.58 2.34
N VAL A 103 6.28 4.65 3.56
CA VAL A 103 6.02 5.90 4.26
C VAL A 103 6.41 5.75 5.72
N ASP A 104 7.09 6.76 6.24
CA ASP A 104 7.46 6.83 7.64
C ASP A 104 6.49 7.75 8.39
N TYR A 105 5.94 7.26 9.50
CA TYR A 105 5.17 8.06 10.45
C TYR A 105 5.98 8.28 11.72
N GLU A 106 6.20 9.54 12.07
CA GLU A 106 6.95 9.91 13.27
C GLU A 106 6.02 9.91 14.51
N ASP A 107 5.97 8.80 15.24
CA ASP A 107 5.21 8.72 16.47
C ASP A 107 5.97 9.35 17.65
N THR A 108 5.25 10.15 18.44
CA THR A 108 5.86 10.91 19.54
C THR A 108 6.37 10.05 20.70
N LEU A 109 5.85 8.83 20.88
CA LEU A 109 6.17 7.95 22.00
C LEU A 109 7.00 6.73 21.57
N ASN A 110 6.74 6.22 20.36
CA ASN A 110 7.28 4.95 19.87
C ASN A 110 8.30 5.12 18.73
N GLY A 111 8.61 6.37 18.36
CA GLY A 111 9.56 6.70 17.29
C GLY A 111 9.00 6.50 15.89
N THR A 112 9.88 6.42 14.89
CA THR A 112 9.49 6.23 13.49
C THR A 112 8.81 4.87 13.29
N LEU A 113 7.58 4.90 12.77
CA LEU A 113 6.79 3.75 12.35
C LEU A 113 6.80 3.67 10.81
N PRO A 114 7.61 2.80 10.20
CA PRO A 114 7.53 2.55 8.76
C PRO A 114 6.25 1.80 8.38
N TYR A 115 5.74 2.08 7.20
CA TYR A 115 4.68 1.32 6.52
C TYR A 115 5.10 1.08 5.08
N PHE A 116 4.65 -0.03 4.52
CA PHE A 116 4.97 -0.41 3.15
C PHE A 116 3.73 -0.69 2.33
N SER A 117 3.86 -0.56 1.01
CA SER A 117 2.95 -1.14 0.05
C SER A 117 3.71 -1.76 -1.12
N CYS A 118 3.11 -2.78 -1.70
CA CYS A 118 3.68 -3.59 -2.74
C CYS A 118 2.71 -3.69 -3.92
N TYR A 119 3.30 -3.91 -5.09
CA TYR A 119 2.59 -4.07 -6.35
C TYR A 119 3.20 -5.22 -7.14
N LYS A 120 2.34 -6.03 -7.78
CA LYS A 120 2.74 -7.10 -8.71
C LYS A 120 1.79 -7.17 -9.91
N ASP A 121 2.34 -7.24 -11.11
CA ASP A 121 1.57 -7.67 -12.29
C ASP A 121 1.28 -9.17 -12.22
N ILE A 122 -0.01 -9.51 -12.17
CA ILE A 122 -0.52 -10.89 -12.14
C ILE A 122 -1.47 -11.16 -13.31
N THR A 123 -1.33 -10.43 -14.42
CA THR A 123 -2.23 -10.51 -15.58
C THR A 123 -2.38 -11.94 -16.09
N ASP A 124 -1.28 -12.64 -16.32
CA ASP A 124 -1.29 -14.03 -16.81
C ASP A 124 -1.96 -14.99 -15.83
N PHE A 125 -1.77 -14.76 -14.53
CA PHE A 125 -2.39 -15.56 -13.48
C PHE A 125 -3.92 -15.41 -13.48
N ILE A 126 -4.43 -14.17 -13.60
CA ILE A 126 -5.88 -13.92 -13.67
C ILE A 126 -6.46 -14.39 -15.00
N VAL A 127 -5.74 -14.27 -16.12
CA VAL A 127 -6.15 -14.83 -17.43
C VAL A 127 -6.29 -16.36 -17.35
N SER A 128 -5.36 -17.04 -16.68
CA SER A 128 -5.38 -18.51 -16.55
C SER A 128 -6.48 -19.02 -15.62
N ASN A 129 -6.79 -18.31 -14.54
CA ASN A 129 -7.70 -18.79 -13.49
C ASN A 129 -9.13 -18.23 -13.63
N GLY A 130 -9.30 -17.02 -14.13
CA GLY A 130 -10.60 -16.41 -14.39
C GLY A 130 -11.38 -16.05 -13.13
N SER A 131 -12.71 -16.24 -13.17
CA SER A 131 -13.61 -15.89 -12.06
C SER A 131 -13.65 -17.02 -11.02
N ILE A 132 -12.85 -16.86 -9.97
CA ILE A 132 -12.77 -17.78 -8.82
C ILE A 132 -12.69 -16.99 -7.51
N THR A 133 -12.67 -17.69 -6.38
CA THR A 133 -12.22 -17.12 -5.11
C THR A 133 -10.70 -17.05 -5.10
N TYR A 134 -10.17 -15.86 -4.84
CA TYR A 134 -8.75 -15.63 -4.66
C TYR A 134 -8.45 -15.52 -3.17
N GLU A 135 -7.53 -16.35 -2.67
CA GLU A 135 -7.09 -16.40 -1.27
C GLU A 135 -5.64 -15.92 -1.19
N LEU A 136 -5.42 -14.84 -0.43
CA LEU A 136 -4.09 -14.33 -0.12
C LEU A 136 -3.66 -14.84 1.26
N SER A 137 -2.43 -15.31 1.35
CA SER A 137 -1.78 -15.82 2.56
C SER A 137 -0.29 -15.50 2.58
N ASN A 138 0.39 -15.91 3.66
CA ASN A 138 1.83 -15.77 3.86
C ASN A 138 2.36 -14.33 3.86
N LEU A 139 1.50 -13.35 4.15
CA LEU A 139 1.94 -12.00 4.48
C LEU A 139 2.35 -11.94 5.95
N ASP A 140 3.64 -11.76 6.24
CA ASP A 140 4.18 -11.74 7.60
C ASP A 140 4.68 -10.35 8.01
N ILE A 141 3.90 -9.71 8.89
CA ILE A 141 4.29 -8.47 9.59
C ILE A 141 4.42 -8.68 11.10
N SER A 142 4.41 -9.93 11.57
CA SER A 142 4.35 -10.29 12.99
C SER A 142 5.52 -9.70 13.79
N ASN A 143 6.73 -9.70 13.23
CA ASN A 143 7.90 -9.12 13.87
C ASN A 143 7.75 -7.60 14.06
N ALA A 144 7.17 -6.88 13.09
CA ALA A 144 6.94 -5.44 13.23
C ALA A 144 5.94 -5.15 14.35
N LEU A 145 4.84 -5.89 14.41
CA LEU A 145 3.82 -5.76 15.46
C LEU A 145 4.37 -6.12 16.84
N ALA A 146 5.23 -7.14 16.94
CA ALA A 146 5.79 -7.60 18.21
C ALA A 146 6.91 -6.70 18.75
N THR A 147 7.67 -6.04 17.88
CA THR A 147 8.86 -5.26 18.28
C THR A 147 8.58 -3.78 18.48
N ASN A 148 7.55 -3.22 17.83
CA ASN A 148 7.17 -1.83 18.01
C ASN A 148 5.73 -1.69 18.55
N PRO A 149 5.55 -1.34 19.83
CA PRO A 149 4.24 -1.18 20.43
C PRO A 149 3.40 -0.06 19.79
N GLY A 150 4.00 0.88 19.05
CA GLY A 150 3.30 1.96 18.38
C GLY A 150 2.31 1.51 17.29
N TYR A 151 2.43 0.28 16.78
CA TYR A 151 1.45 -0.25 15.81
C TYR A 151 0.16 -0.76 16.46
N CYS A 152 0.19 -1.06 17.77
CA CYS A 152 -0.92 -1.75 18.44
C CYS A 152 -1.46 -1.01 19.67
N ASN A 153 -0.74 -0.01 20.18
CA ASN A 153 -1.19 0.81 21.30
C ASN A 153 -1.76 2.14 20.78
N ASN A 154 -2.95 2.08 20.18
CA ASN A 154 -3.67 3.24 19.65
C ASN A 154 -4.62 3.88 20.67
#